data_AF-A0A1F7LNQ8-F1
#
_entry.id   AF-A0A1F7LNQ8-F1
#
_cell.length_a   1.000
_cell.length_b   1.000
_cell.length_c   1.000
_cell.angle_alpha   90.00
_cell.angle_beta   90.00
_cell.angle_gamma   90.00
#
_symmetry.space_group_name_H-M   'P 1'
#
loop_
_entity.id
_entity.type
_entity.pdbx_description
1 polymer ?
#
loop_
_entity_poly.entity_id
_entity_poly.type
_entity_poly.pdbx_seq_one_letter_code
_entity_poly.pdbx_strand_id
1 'polypeptide(L)'
;MRDLVQLTGLPAPTLHFYAAAGLLPAAQKLGRTQALYPAATVERVRWIRALQQELGLPLRAIKAILDREGQVPVPQVRTRIALGELIARHGTAPVAAATPFQVSAADRATLARLGLIGRRSRRDGGKGSPDDARLLGLLATLQAAGFTPDNGLEVKQLAAFREAVRSLVRTELRHALGLVLKRMGPARTTDMLMQSLPALDELVAFFHHRMLLEEFQSWRALAAEARAPKHAAPARRAARP
;
A
#
# COMPACT_ATOMS: atom_id res chain seq x y z
N MET A 1 21.03 -13.88 28.33
CA MET A 1 19.69 -14.49 28.57
C MET A 1 19.21 -14.26 30.00
N ARG A 2 20.00 -14.60 31.03
CA ARG A 2 19.62 -14.42 32.44
C ARG A 2 19.12 -12.99 32.76
N ASP A 3 19.84 -11.97 32.32
CA ASP A 3 19.46 -10.57 32.57
C ASP A 3 18.16 -10.20 31.85
N LEU A 4 17.92 -10.79 30.66
CA LEU A 4 16.71 -10.57 29.90
C LEU A 4 15.49 -11.16 30.62
N VAL A 5 15.62 -12.35 31.21
CA VAL A 5 14.60 -12.97 32.06
C VAL A 5 14.30 -12.07 33.26
N GLN A 6 15.34 -11.58 33.96
CA GLN A 6 15.17 -10.70 35.12
C GLN A 6 14.48 -9.38 34.76
N LEU A 7 14.87 -8.72 33.66
CA LEU A 7 14.37 -7.41 33.27
C LEU A 7 12.98 -7.45 32.61
N THR A 8 12.62 -8.57 31.97
CA THR A 8 11.33 -8.72 31.26
C THR A 8 10.30 -9.54 32.05
N GLY A 9 10.73 -10.28 33.07
CA GLY A 9 9.89 -11.21 33.83
C GLY A 9 9.42 -12.43 33.02
N LEU A 10 9.91 -12.63 31.79
CA LEU A 10 9.51 -13.75 30.95
C LEU A 10 10.39 -14.98 31.18
N PRO A 11 9.81 -16.20 31.19
CA PRO A 11 10.58 -17.44 31.25
C PRO A 11 11.57 -17.55 30.08
N ALA A 12 12.75 -18.11 30.35
CA ALA A 12 13.77 -18.34 29.32
C ALA A 12 13.24 -19.10 28.08
N PRO A 13 12.38 -20.15 28.21
CA PRO A 13 11.80 -20.82 27.05
C PRO A 13 11.04 -19.89 26.11
N THR A 14 10.27 -18.94 26.66
CA THR A 14 9.52 -17.95 25.88
C THR A 14 10.45 -17.01 25.11
N LEU A 15 11.52 -16.55 25.77
CA LEU A 15 12.51 -15.67 25.14
C LEU A 15 13.32 -16.40 24.05
N HIS A 16 13.65 -17.67 24.28
CA HIS A 16 14.24 -18.52 23.24
C HIS A 16 13.29 -18.71 22.06
N PHE A 17 12.00 -18.89 22.32
CA PHE A 17 11.00 -18.99 21.27
C PHE A 17 10.89 -17.68 20.45
N TYR A 18 10.89 -16.51 21.09
CA TYR A 18 10.92 -15.23 20.37
C TYR A 18 12.20 -15.06 19.54
N ALA A 19 13.36 -15.47 20.06
CA ALA A 19 14.61 -15.45 19.31
C ALA A 19 14.56 -16.38 18.09
N ALA A 20 14.09 -17.62 18.26
CA ALA A 20 13.94 -18.60 17.19
C ALA A 20 12.93 -18.15 16.12
N ALA A 21 11.87 -17.46 16.53
CA ALA A 21 10.91 -16.85 15.62
C ALA A 21 11.45 -15.60 14.89
N GLY A 22 12.70 -15.19 15.15
CA GLY A 22 13.33 -14.02 14.52
C GLY A 22 12.76 -12.67 14.97
N LEU A 23 12.13 -12.62 16.15
CA LEU A 23 11.60 -11.39 16.72
C LEU A 23 12.66 -10.59 17.48
N LEU A 24 13.62 -11.27 18.10
CA LEU A 24 14.69 -10.62 18.85
C LEU A 24 15.92 -10.37 17.94
N PRO A 25 16.70 -9.29 18.19
CA PRO A 25 17.96 -9.11 17.49
C PRO A 25 18.92 -10.27 17.78
N ALA A 26 19.85 -10.50 16.86
CA ALA A 26 20.88 -11.53 17.05
C ALA A 26 21.69 -11.24 18.33
N ALA A 27 21.88 -12.26 19.15
CA ALA A 27 22.69 -12.15 20.35
C ALA A 27 24.18 -12.16 19.99
N GLN A 28 24.97 -11.32 20.65
CA GLN A 28 26.44 -11.38 20.57
C GLN A 28 26.92 -12.58 21.38
N LYS A 29 27.68 -13.48 20.74
CA LYS A 29 28.27 -14.63 21.44
C LYS A 29 29.50 -14.16 22.22
N LEU A 30 29.48 -14.31 23.56
CA LEU A 30 30.65 -14.06 24.42
C LEU A 30 31.40 -15.35 24.80
N GLY A 31 30.84 -16.52 24.47
CA GLY A 31 31.48 -17.81 24.72
C GLY A 31 30.58 -18.96 24.27
N ARG A 32 30.95 -20.19 24.65
CA ARG A 32 30.25 -21.41 24.21
C ARG A 32 28.79 -21.49 24.71
N THR A 33 28.50 -20.87 25.86
CA THR A 33 27.15 -20.91 26.48
C THR A 33 26.61 -19.50 26.82
N GLN A 34 27.39 -18.45 26.59
CA GLN A 34 27.00 -17.08 26.94
C GLN A 34 26.71 -16.23 25.70
N ALA A 35 25.53 -15.60 25.73
CA ALA A 35 25.08 -14.70 24.69
C ALA A 35 24.51 -13.42 25.33
N LEU A 36 25.01 -12.28 24.85
CA LEU A 36 24.59 -10.94 25.27
C LEU A 36 23.61 -10.37 24.26
N TYR A 37 22.51 -9.85 24.79
CA TYR A 37 21.52 -9.13 23.99
C TYR A 37 21.74 -7.64 24.17
N PRO A 38 21.56 -6.82 23.12
CA PRO A 38 21.54 -5.38 23.25
C PRO A 38 20.46 -4.93 24.24
N ALA A 39 20.70 -3.86 24.99
CA ALA A 39 19.75 -3.33 25.98
C ALA A 39 18.36 -3.05 25.40
N ALA A 40 18.30 -2.58 24.14
CA ALA A 40 17.05 -2.36 23.40
C ALA A 40 16.17 -3.62 23.22
N THR A 41 16.71 -4.81 23.47
CA THR A 41 15.96 -6.07 23.43
C THR A 41 14.89 -6.13 24.51
N VAL A 42 15.12 -5.50 25.67
CA VAL A 42 14.11 -5.43 26.75
C VAL A 42 12.88 -4.67 26.28
N GLU A 43 13.09 -3.48 25.69
CA GLU A 43 12.01 -2.68 25.11
C GLU A 43 11.32 -3.41 23.94
N ARG A 44 12.08 -4.17 23.15
CA ARG A 44 11.49 -5.04 22.12
C ARG A 44 10.55 -6.09 22.70
N VAL A 45 10.95 -6.76 23.79
CA VAL A 45 10.12 -7.79 24.43
C VAL A 45 8.86 -7.16 25.03
N ARG A 46 8.98 -6.00 25.69
CA ARG A 46 7.83 -5.24 26.21
C ARG A 46 6.86 -4.85 25.09
N TRP A 47 7.38 -4.38 23.96
CA TRP A 47 6.60 -4.05 22.78
C TRP A 47 5.85 -5.26 22.20
N ILE A 48 6.52 -6.41 22.04
CA ILE A 48 5.88 -7.66 21.60
C ILE A 48 4.73 -8.02 22.56
N ARG A 49 4.98 -7.91 23.87
CA ARG A 49 4.01 -8.26 24.91
C ARG A 49 2.77 -7.38 24.86
N ALA A 50 2.95 -6.07 24.73
CA ALA A 50 1.86 -5.11 24.59
C ALA A 50 1.00 -5.41 23.36
N LEU A 51 1.62 -5.70 22.20
CA LEU A 51 0.88 -6.10 21.00
C LEU A 51 0.09 -7.41 21.15
N GLN A 52 0.62 -8.39 21.89
CA GLN A 52 -0.11 -9.64 22.16
C GLN A 52 -1.26 -9.43 23.16
N GLN A 53 -1.05 -8.65 24.22
CA GLN A 53 -2.02 -8.49 25.31
C GLN A 53 -3.11 -7.49 24.97
N GLU A 54 -2.76 -6.35 24.38
CA GLU A 54 -3.71 -5.27 24.08
C GLU A 54 -4.44 -5.49 22.76
N LEU A 55 -3.76 -6.08 21.76
CA LEU A 55 -4.29 -6.20 20.39
C LEU A 55 -4.48 -7.65 19.94
N GLY A 56 -4.18 -8.64 20.79
CA GLY A 56 -4.37 -10.06 20.46
C GLY A 56 -3.52 -10.56 19.29
N LEU A 57 -2.43 -9.85 18.92
CA LEU A 57 -1.71 -10.15 17.70
C LEU A 57 -0.88 -11.44 17.82
N PRO A 58 -1.00 -12.39 16.86
CA PRO A 58 -0.13 -13.56 16.84
C PRO A 58 1.30 -13.15 16.46
N LEU A 59 2.29 -13.90 16.93
CA LEU A 59 3.72 -13.58 16.73
C LEU A 59 4.11 -13.43 15.25
N ARG A 60 3.48 -14.20 14.35
CA ARG A 60 3.65 -14.05 12.90
C ARG A 60 3.28 -12.64 12.39
N ALA A 61 2.21 -12.05 12.93
CA ALA A 61 1.76 -10.71 12.55
C ALA A 61 2.69 -9.65 13.15
N ILE A 62 3.12 -9.84 14.40
CA ILE A 62 4.10 -8.97 15.06
C ILE A 62 5.42 -8.95 14.29
N LYS A 63 5.89 -10.12 13.83
CA LYS A 63 7.07 -10.24 12.97
C LYS A 63 6.89 -9.48 11.64
N ALA A 64 5.74 -9.65 10.98
CA ALA A 64 5.47 -8.94 9.74
C ALA A 64 5.46 -7.40 9.91
N ILE A 65 4.97 -6.90 11.04
CA ILE A 65 5.05 -5.47 11.38
C ILE A 65 6.51 -5.06 11.57
N LEU A 66 7.26 -5.83 12.36
CA LEU A 66 8.67 -5.56 12.66
C LEU A 66 9.54 -5.54 11.39
N ASP A 67 9.34 -6.50 10.49
CA ASP A 67 10.11 -6.60 9.24
C ASP A 67 9.78 -5.47 8.26
N ARG A 68 8.54 -4.97 8.28
CA ARG A 68 8.07 -3.94 7.35
C ARG A 68 8.36 -2.52 7.82
N GLU A 69 8.15 -2.24 9.11
CA GLU A 69 8.18 -0.88 9.65
C GLU A 69 9.07 -0.73 10.90
N GLY A 70 9.66 -1.81 11.39
CA GLY A 70 10.38 -1.79 12.66
C GLY A 70 9.44 -1.69 13.86
N GLN A 71 9.95 -1.10 14.94
CA GLN A 71 9.18 -0.93 16.18
C GLN A 71 8.32 0.34 16.10
N VAL A 72 7.05 0.14 15.77
CA VAL A 72 6.05 1.21 15.73
C VAL A 72 5.31 1.27 17.07
N PRO A 73 5.04 2.45 17.66
CA PRO A 73 4.31 2.54 18.93
C PRO A 73 2.94 1.83 18.87
N VAL A 74 2.61 1.10 19.95
CA VAL A 74 1.38 0.27 20.05
C VAL A 74 0.10 1.05 19.72
N PRO A 75 -0.10 2.30 20.18
CA PRO A 75 -1.28 3.08 19.80
C PRO A 75 -1.42 3.29 18.29
N GLN A 76 -0.31 3.41 17.56
CA GLN A 76 -0.33 3.59 16.12
C GLN A 76 -0.69 2.28 15.40
N VAL A 77 -0.21 1.14 15.89
CA VAL A 77 -0.60 -0.18 15.37
C VAL A 77 -2.11 -0.38 15.56
N ARG A 78 -2.64 -0.05 16.73
CA ARG A 78 -4.08 -0.10 17.04
C ARG A 78 -4.90 0.76 16.07
N THR A 79 -4.52 2.02 15.88
CA THR A 79 -5.23 2.91 14.95
C THR A 79 -5.21 2.38 13.52
N ARG A 80 -4.09 1.84 13.05
CA ARG A 80 -4.00 1.26 11.70
C ARG A 80 -4.93 0.06 11.50
N ILE A 81 -5.03 -0.82 12.49
CA ILE A 81 -5.96 -1.96 12.46
C ILE A 81 -7.40 -1.44 12.42
N ALA A 82 -7.76 -0.53 13.33
CA ALA A 82 -9.11 0.03 13.40
C ALA A 82 -9.53 0.73 12.10
N LEU A 83 -8.64 1.50 11.48
CA LEU A 83 -8.88 2.14 10.18
C LEU A 83 -9.07 1.10 9.07
N GLY A 84 -8.23 0.07 9.03
CA GLY A 84 -8.35 -1.01 8.04
C GLY A 84 -9.69 -1.73 8.12
N GLU A 85 -10.15 -2.06 9.34
CA GLU A 85 -11.47 -2.65 9.55
C GLU A 85 -12.60 -1.70 9.15
N LEU A 86 -12.43 -0.41 9.41
CA LEU A 86 -13.43 0.60 9.12
C LEU A 86 -13.59 0.83 7.61
N ILE A 87 -12.49 0.91 6.88
CA ILE A 87 -12.48 0.96 5.41
C ILE A 87 -13.14 -0.31 4.85
N ALA A 88 -12.79 -1.49 5.37
CA ALA A 88 -13.39 -2.75 4.93
C ALA A 88 -14.91 -2.81 5.17
N ARG A 89 -15.41 -2.19 6.24
CA ARG A 89 -16.85 -2.12 6.54
C ARG A 89 -17.61 -1.18 5.61
N HIS A 90 -17.04 -0.03 5.28
CA HIS A 90 -17.71 0.97 4.44
C HIS A 90 -17.60 0.65 2.94
N GLY A 91 -16.63 -0.19 2.59
CA GLY A 91 -16.32 -0.52 1.20
C GLY A 91 -15.84 0.71 0.44
N THR A 92 -15.39 0.48 -0.78
CA THR A 92 -15.18 1.58 -1.72
C THR A 92 -16.55 1.83 -2.38
N ALA A 93 -17.20 2.99 -2.15
CA ALA A 93 -18.57 3.29 -2.58
C ALA A 93 -18.91 2.85 -4.05
N PRO A 94 -20.12 2.36 -4.35
CA PRO A 94 -20.39 1.75 -5.66
C PRO A 94 -20.33 2.76 -6.80
N VAL A 95 -19.64 2.38 -7.89
CA VAL A 95 -19.88 2.94 -9.22
C VAL A 95 -20.66 1.88 -9.99
N ALA A 96 -21.98 2.00 -10.00
CA ALA A 96 -22.83 1.22 -10.90
C ALA A 96 -22.83 1.91 -12.26
N ALA A 97 -21.88 1.56 -13.12
CA ALA A 97 -22.09 1.72 -14.55
C ALA A 97 -22.80 0.44 -15.02
N ALA A 98 -24.11 0.52 -15.25
CA ALA A 98 -24.83 -0.56 -15.93
C ALA A 98 -24.27 -0.66 -17.35
N THR A 99 -23.33 -1.58 -17.57
CA THR A 99 -22.76 -1.87 -18.88
C THR A 99 -23.19 -3.28 -19.31
N PRO A 100 -23.56 -3.48 -20.58
CA PRO A 100 -23.85 -4.81 -21.11
C PRO A 100 -22.58 -5.66 -21.29
N PHE A 101 -21.40 -5.03 -21.24
CA PHE A 101 -20.12 -5.71 -21.37
C PHE A 101 -19.83 -6.56 -20.14
N GLN A 102 -19.38 -7.79 -20.35
CA GLN A 102 -18.98 -8.68 -19.28
C GLN A 102 -17.52 -9.09 -19.47
N VAL A 103 -16.73 -8.94 -18.41
CA VAL A 103 -15.33 -9.40 -18.40
C VAL A 103 -15.27 -10.89 -18.77
N SER A 104 -14.35 -11.30 -19.65
CA SER A 104 -14.29 -12.70 -20.08
C SER A 104 -13.97 -13.66 -18.92
N ALA A 105 -14.30 -14.95 -19.05
CA ALA A 105 -13.93 -15.94 -18.03
C ALA A 105 -12.41 -16.07 -17.87
N ALA A 106 -11.66 -15.95 -18.97
CA ALA A 106 -10.20 -15.98 -19.00
C ALA A 106 -9.58 -14.78 -18.25
N ASP A 107 -10.12 -13.57 -18.46
CA ASP A 107 -9.69 -12.37 -17.75
C ASP A 107 -9.97 -12.47 -16.26
N ARG A 108 -11.14 -12.97 -15.86
CA ARG A 108 -11.47 -13.21 -14.45
C ARG A 108 -10.51 -14.21 -13.81
N ALA A 109 -10.16 -15.29 -14.52
CA ALA A 109 -9.17 -16.25 -14.04
C ALA A 109 -7.78 -15.60 -13.87
N THR A 110 -7.41 -14.72 -14.79
CA THR A 110 -6.17 -13.93 -14.73
C THR A 110 -6.17 -12.96 -13.55
N LEU A 111 -7.25 -12.19 -13.34
CA LEU A 111 -7.41 -11.31 -12.18
C LEU A 111 -7.28 -12.08 -10.86
N ALA A 112 -7.93 -13.24 -10.75
CA ALA A 112 -7.86 -14.09 -9.57
C ALA A 112 -6.43 -14.62 -9.34
N ARG A 113 -5.74 -15.05 -10.40
CA ARG A 113 -4.33 -15.50 -10.34
C ARG A 113 -3.39 -14.37 -9.90
N LEU A 114 -3.67 -13.13 -10.30
CA LEU A 114 -2.92 -11.94 -9.89
C LEU A 114 -3.31 -11.44 -8.49
N GLY A 115 -4.32 -12.04 -7.86
CA GLY A 115 -4.86 -11.64 -6.56
C GLY A 115 -5.54 -10.27 -6.60
N LEU A 116 -6.05 -9.86 -7.76
CA LEU A 116 -6.81 -8.61 -7.94
C LEU A 116 -8.28 -8.79 -7.54
N ILE A 117 -8.79 -10.01 -7.62
CA ILE A 117 -10.09 -10.41 -7.09
C ILE A 117 -9.95 -11.67 -6.23
N GLY A 118 -10.92 -11.90 -5.33
CA GLY A 118 -11.00 -13.11 -4.55
C GLY A 118 -11.16 -14.37 -5.41
N ARG A 119 -10.59 -15.50 -4.94
CA ARG A 119 -10.95 -16.82 -5.49
C ARG A 119 -12.37 -17.13 -5.03
N ARG A 120 -13.30 -17.30 -5.98
CA ARG A 120 -14.70 -17.60 -5.65
C ARG A 120 -14.77 -18.83 -4.75
N SER A 121 -15.34 -18.65 -3.56
CA SER A 121 -15.64 -19.74 -2.65
C SER A 121 -17.09 -20.19 -2.86
N ARG A 122 -17.35 -21.50 -2.77
CA ARG A 122 -18.73 -22.03 -2.73
C ARG A 122 -19.54 -21.46 -1.55
N ARG A 123 -18.87 -20.96 -0.50
CA ARG A 123 -19.51 -20.33 0.68
C ARG A 123 -20.20 -19.00 0.40
N ASP A 124 -19.78 -18.24 -0.62
CA ASP A 124 -20.35 -16.91 -0.95
C ASP A 124 -21.45 -16.98 -2.03
N GLY A 125 -22.05 -18.16 -2.24
CA GLY A 125 -23.02 -18.38 -3.33
C GLY A 125 -22.43 -18.10 -4.73
N GLY A 126 -21.10 -18.09 -4.85
CA GLY A 126 -20.39 -17.82 -6.10
C GLY A 126 -20.38 -16.36 -6.56
N LYS A 127 -20.90 -15.41 -5.77
CA LYS A 127 -21.08 -14.00 -6.19
C LYS A 127 -19.83 -13.10 -6.02
N GLY A 128 -18.83 -13.53 -5.25
CA GLY A 128 -17.60 -12.76 -5.00
C GLY A 128 -17.80 -11.56 -4.05
N SER A 129 -16.72 -10.89 -3.66
CA SER A 129 -16.78 -9.70 -2.78
C SER A 129 -17.42 -8.51 -3.51
N PRO A 130 -18.13 -7.58 -2.81
CA PRO A 130 -18.57 -6.32 -3.41
C PRO A 130 -17.44 -5.54 -4.10
N ASP A 131 -16.22 -5.57 -3.55
CA ASP A 131 -15.05 -4.95 -4.18
C ASP A 131 -14.64 -5.65 -5.49
N ASP A 132 -14.75 -6.98 -5.55
CA ASP A 132 -14.48 -7.74 -6.77
C ASP A 132 -15.48 -7.36 -7.87
N ALA A 133 -16.76 -7.27 -7.50
CA ALA A 133 -17.83 -6.87 -8.42
C ALA A 133 -17.59 -5.45 -8.96
N ARG A 134 -17.12 -4.53 -8.11
CA ARG A 134 -16.77 -3.16 -8.52
C ARG A 134 -15.60 -3.15 -9.51
N LEU A 135 -14.51 -3.85 -9.22
CA LEU A 135 -13.36 -3.91 -10.14
C LEU A 135 -13.76 -4.47 -11.50
N LEU A 136 -14.59 -5.53 -11.51
CA LEU A 136 -15.10 -6.12 -12.74
C LEU A 136 -16.00 -5.14 -13.52
N GLY A 137 -16.81 -4.34 -12.82
CA GLY A 137 -17.62 -3.28 -13.44
C GLY A 137 -16.77 -2.21 -14.11
N LEU A 138 -15.74 -1.70 -13.42
CA LEU A 138 -14.81 -0.71 -13.99
C LEU A 138 -14.07 -1.24 -15.21
N LEU A 139 -13.62 -2.50 -15.16
CA LEU A 139 -12.95 -3.13 -16.30
C LEU A 139 -13.92 -3.29 -17.49
N ALA A 140 -15.17 -3.68 -17.24
CA ALA A 140 -16.19 -3.76 -18.29
C ALA A 140 -16.46 -2.40 -18.94
N THR A 141 -16.50 -1.32 -18.15
CA THR A 141 -16.62 0.05 -18.68
C THR A 141 -15.43 0.44 -19.56
N LEU A 142 -14.20 0.13 -19.14
CA LEU A 142 -13.00 0.39 -19.93
C LEU A 142 -13.01 -0.41 -21.24
N GLN A 143 -13.36 -1.70 -21.18
CA GLN A 143 -13.45 -2.56 -22.36
C GLN A 143 -14.53 -2.08 -23.34
N ALA A 144 -15.68 -1.62 -22.84
CA ALA A 144 -16.74 -1.02 -23.65
C ALA A 144 -16.29 0.30 -24.34
N ALA A 145 -15.39 1.06 -23.72
CA ALA A 145 -14.76 2.24 -24.31
C ALA A 145 -13.64 1.92 -25.32
N GLY A 146 -13.37 0.63 -25.58
CA GLY A 146 -12.37 0.17 -26.54
C GLY A 146 -11.02 -0.16 -25.92
N PHE A 147 -10.85 -0.12 -24.59
CA PHE A 147 -9.62 -0.59 -23.95
C PHE A 147 -9.63 -2.12 -23.83
N THR A 148 -9.29 -2.77 -24.94
CA THR A 148 -9.21 -4.23 -25.09
C THR A 148 -7.76 -4.67 -25.26
N PRO A 149 -7.45 -5.99 -25.21
CA PRO A 149 -6.12 -6.50 -25.50
C PRO A 149 -5.60 -6.07 -26.87
N ASP A 150 -6.47 -6.05 -27.89
CA ASP A 150 -6.13 -5.63 -29.25
C ASP A 150 -5.75 -4.14 -29.32
N ASN A 151 -6.27 -3.33 -28.39
CA ASN A 151 -5.98 -1.90 -28.27
C ASN A 151 -4.98 -1.60 -27.13
N GLY A 152 -4.22 -2.60 -26.68
CA GLY A 152 -3.10 -2.44 -25.77
C GLY A 152 -3.42 -2.47 -24.27
N LEU A 153 -4.69 -2.68 -23.88
CA LEU A 153 -5.05 -2.93 -22.48
C LEU A 153 -5.17 -4.44 -22.20
N GLU A 154 -4.12 -5.00 -21.63
CA GLU A 154 -4.14 -6.35 -21.09
C GLU A 154 -4.40 -6.33 -19.58
N VAL A 155 -5.26 -7.24 -19.12
CA VAL A 155 -5.60 -7.39 -17.70
C VAL A 155 -4.37 -7.59 -16.81
N LYS A 156 -3.29 -8.18 -17.33
CA LYS A 156 -2.03 -8.36 -16.59
C LYS A 156 -1.38 -7.03 -16.19
N GLN A 157 -1.59 -5.96 -16.96
CA GLN A 157 -1.04 -4.62 -16.67
C GLN A 157 -1.69 -4.01 -15.41
N LEU A 158 -2.92 -4.40 -15.07
CA LEU A 158 -3.60 -3.95 -13.84
C LEU A 158 -2.82 -4.31 -12.56
N ALA A 159 -1.98 -5.35 -12.61
CA ALA A 159 -1.10 -5.67 -11.49
C ALA A 159 -0.06 -4.56 -11.22
N ALA A 160 0.44 -3.91 -12.27
CA ALA A 160 1.39 -2.80 -12.16
C ALA A 160 0.70 -1.55 -11.58
N PHE A 161 -0.50 -1.23 -12.07
CA PHE A 161 -1.31 -0.14 -11.51
C PHE A 161 -1.59 -0.34 -10.01
N ARG A 162 -1.99 -1.56 -9.60
CA ARG A 162 -2.18 -1.89 -8.17
C ARG A 162 -0.91 -1.64 -7.37
N GLU A 163 0.26 -2.04 -7.86
CA GLU A 163 1.50 -1.86 -7.12
C GLU A 163 1.91 -0.38 -7.02
N ALA A 164 1.70 0.40 -8.08
CA ALA A 164 1.91 1.85 -8.05
C ALA A 164 1.02 2.53 -6.99
N VAL A 165 -0.29 2.23 -6.99
CA VAL A 165 -1.23 2.76 -5.99
C VAL A 165 -0.87 2.28 -4.58
N ARG A 166 -0.46 1.03 -4.42
CA ARG A 166 0.02 0.50 -3.13
C ARG A 166 1.23 1.27 -2.61
N SER A 167 2.17 1.62 -3.49
CA SER A 167 3.35 2.41 -3.14
C SER A 167 2.98 3.83 -2.72
N LEU A 168 2.04 4.45 -3.44
CA LEU A 168 1.47 5.76 -3.10
C LEU A 168 0.85 5.74 -1.69
N VAL A 169 -0.08 4.82 -1.42
CA VAL A 169 -0.76 4.70 -0.12
C VAL A 169 0.23 4.44 1.02
N ARG A 170 1.27 3.63 0.79
CA ARG A 170 2.35 3.42 1.78
C ARG A 170 3.06 4.72 2.12
N THR A 171 3.28 5.57 1.14
CA THR A 171 3.94 6.86 1.32
C THR A 171 3.04 7.85 2.05
N GLU A 172 1.75 7.91 1.69
CA GLU A 172 0.74 8.70 2.39
C GLU A 172 0.64 8.30 3.87
N LEU A 173 0.49 7.01 4.17
CA LEU A 173 0.36 6.53 5.55
C LEU A 173 1.63 6.76 6.37
N ARG A 174 2.82 6.71 5.77
CA ARG A 174 4.07 7.04 6.46
C ARG A 174 4.13 8.52 6.86
N HIS A 175 3.74 9.43 5.97
CA HIS A 175 3.82 10.87 6.22
C HIS A 175 2.64 11.40 7.06
N ALA A 176 1.41 11.07 6.67
CA ALA A 176 0.20 11.59 7.32
C ALA A 176 -0.01 10.98 8.70
N LEU A 177 0.02 9.65 8.80
CA LEU A 177 -0.35 8.95 10.04
C LEU A 177 0.68 9.18 11.17
N GLY A 178 1.97 9.20 10.81
CA GLY A 178 3.06 9.41 11.77
C GLY A 178 3.06 10.80 12.41
N LEU A 179 2.65 11.83 11.66
CA LEU A 179 2.57 13.21 12.15
C LEU A 179 1.27 13.48 12.93
N VAL A 180 0.13 12.99 12.42
CA VAL A 180 -1.18 13.23 13.05
C VAL A 180 -1.29 12.49 14.39
N LEU A 181 -0.85 11.23 14.46
CA LEU A 181 -0.92 10.44 15.71
C LEU A 181 -0.07 11.02 16.84
N LYS A 182 1.07 11.66 16.51
CA LYS A 182 1.90 12.35 17.51
C LYS A 182 1.21 13.57 18.11
N ARG A 183 0.30 14.23 17.38
CA ARG A 183 -0.28 15.52 17.78
C ARG A 183 -1.68 15.41 18.38
N MET A 184 -2.52 14.47 17.93
CA MET A 184 -3.97 14.53 18.24
C MET A 184 -4.51 13.37 19.11
N GLY A 185 -3.68 12.37 19.43
CA GLY A 185 -4.14 11.17 20.13
C GLY A 185 -5.01 10.25 19.25
N PRO A 186 -5.21 8.98 19.66
CA PRO A 186 -5.74 7.94 18.77
C PRO A 186 -7.21 8.14 18.36
N ALA A 187 -8.08 8.57 19.28
CA ALA A 187 -9.52 8.72 18.99
C ALA A 187 -9.80 9.84 17.97
N ARG A 188 -9.31 11.06 18.24
CA ARG A 188 -9.45 12.19 17.30
C ARG A 188 -8.79 11.93 15.95
N THR A 189 -7.71 11.15 15.91
CA THR A 189 -7.05 10.78 14.65
C THR A 189 -7.96 9.91 13.79
N THR A 190 -8.63 8.92 14.37
CA THR A 190 -9.58 8.06 13.64
C THR A 190 -10.73 8.88 13.06
N ASP A 191 -11.35 9.76 13.85
CA ASP A 191 -12.48 10.58 13.41
C ASP A 191 -12.09 11.55 12.28
N MET A 192 -10.96 12.25 12.46
CA MET A 192 -10.42 13.16 11.44
C MET A 192 -10.13 12.41 10.14
N LEU A 193 -9.48 11.25 10.23
CA LEU A 193 -9.16 10.46 9.04
C LEU A 193 -10.42 10.04 8.30
N MET A 194 -11.44 9.57 9.00
CA MET A 194 -12.71 9.17 8.40
C MET A 194 -13.43 10.30 7.67
N GLN A 195 -13.45 11.49 8.28
CA GLN A 195 -14.04 12.67 7.63
C GLN A 195 -13.22 13.14 6.43
N SER A 196 -11.91 12.90 6.45
CA SER A 196 -11.00 13.31 5.38
C SER A 196 -10.85 12.29 4.24
N LEU A 197 -11.24 11.01 4.43
CA LEU A 197 -11.03 9.96 3.43
C LEU A 197 -11.60 10.32 2.04
N PRO A 198 -12.84 10.83 1.90
CA PRO A 198 -13.34 11.25 0.59
C PRO A 198 -12.52 12.35 -0.06
N ALA A 199 -12.02 13.31 0.74
CA ALA A 199 -11.16 14.38 0.24
C ALA A 199 -9.76 13.87 -0.15
N LEU A 200 -9.25 12.84 0.52
CA LEU A 200 -8.00 12.18 0.16
C LEU A 200 -8.14 11.40 -1.16
N ASP A 201 -9.25 10.68 -1.35
CA ASP A 201 -9.54 10.00 -2.62
C ASP A 201 -9.66 11.01 -3.77
N GLU A 202 -10.35 12.13 -3.54
CA GLU A 202 -10.47 13.22 -4.52
C GLU A 202 -9.12 13.89 -4.82
N LEU A 203 -8.25 14.03 -3.81
CA LEU A 203 -6.90 14.57 -3.99
C LEU A 203 -6.05 13.69 -4.92
N VAL A 204 -6.14 12.36 -4.77
CA VAL A 204 -5.45 11.42 -5.66
C VAL A 204 -5.98 11.53 -7.09
N ALA A 205 -7.31 11.61 -7.25
CA ALA A 205 -7.94 11.81 -8.55
C ALA A 205 -7.48 13.14 -9.19
N PHE A 206 -7.46 14.23 -8.43
CA PHE A 206 -6.98 15.54 -8.87
C PHE A 206 -5.53 15.49 -9.38
N PHE A 207 -4.61 14.90 -8.59
CA PHE A 207 -3.21 14.78 -9.01
C PHE A 207 -3.06 13.91 -10.25
N HIS A 208 -3.80 12.79 -10.34
CA HIS A 208 -3.77 11.94 -11.52
C HIS A 208 -4.15 12.70 -12.80
N HIS A 209 -5.27 13.45 -12.78
CA HIS A 209 -5.69 14.26 -13.93
C HIS A 209 -4.66 15.33 -14.29
N ARG A 210 -4.08 15.99 -13.27
CA ARG A 210 -3.05 17.00 -13.49
C ARG A 210 -1.79 16.42 -14.14
N MET A 211 -1.30 15.27 -13.69
CA MET A 211 -0.13 14.61 -14.28
C MET A 211 -0.40 14.17 -15.72
N LEU A 212 -1.60 13.68 -16.03
CA LEU A 212 -1.99 13.36 -17.42
C LEU A 212 -1.95 14.60 -18.32
N LEU A 213 -2.45 15.74 -17.83
CA LEU A 213 -2.41 16.99 -18.59
C LEU A 213 -0.98 17.46 -18.84
N GLU A 214 -0.12 17.40 -17.82
CA GLU A 214 1.29 17.77 -17.93
C GLU A 214 2.01 16.89 -18.96
N GLU A 215 1.76 15.58 -18.94
CA GLU A 215 2.33 14.64 -19.92
C GLU A 215 1.82 14.94 -21.34
N PHE A 216 0.51 15.13 -21.55
CA PHE A 216 0.01 15.46 -22.88
C PHE A 216 0.50 16.82 -23.38
N GLN A 217 0.69 17.80 -22.49
CA GLN A 217 1.27 19.08 -22.84
C GLN A 217 2.75 18.96 -23.25
N SER A 218 3.53 18.13 -22.57
CA SER A 218 4.92 17.87 -22.93
C SER A 218 5.04 17.29 -24.34
N TRP A 219 4.20 16.30 -24.68
CA TRP A 219 4.13 15.73 -26.02
C TRP A 219 3.69 16.74 -27.08
N ARG A 220 2.73 17.63 -26.75
CA ARG A 220 2.32 18.71 -27.67
C ARG A 220 3.45 19.72 -27.91
N ALA A 221 4.21 20.07 -26.88
CA ALA A 221 5.36 20.96 -27.01
C ALA A 221 6.45 20.34 -27.89
N LEU A 222 6.80 19.07 -27.66
CA LEU A 222 7.75 18.34 -28.51
C LEU A 222 7.30 18.25 -29.97
N ALA A 223 6.02 17.99 -30.21
CA ALA A 223 5.46 17.97 -31.56
C ALA A 223 5.48 19.36 -32.24
N ALA A 224 5.29 20.43 -31.47
CA ALA A 224 5.37 21.81 -31.97
C ALA A 224 6.83 22.19 -32.33
N GLU A 225 7.79 21.83 -31.49
CA GLU A 225 9.22 22.03 -31.74
C GLU A 225 9.71 21.26 -32.97
N ALA A 226 9.27 20.00 -33.14
CA ALA A 226 9.61 19.20 -34.32
C ALA A 226 9.01 19.76 -35.62
N ARG A 227 7.90 20.50 -35.54
CA ARG A 227 7.26 21.18 -36.67
C ARG A 227 7.84 22.57 -36.96
N ALA A 228 8.61 23.15 -36.04
CA ALA A 228 9.30 24.41 -36.29
C ALA A 228 10.46 24.18 -37.29
N PRO A 229 10.57 24.99 -38.35
CA PRO A 229 11.60 24.76 -39.38
C PRO A 229 13.00 24.90 -38.80
N LYS A 230 13.80 23.83 -38.91
CA LYS A 230 15.26 23.88 -38.72
C LYS A 230 15.83 24.74 -39.86
N HIS A 231 16.49 25.85 -39.51
CA HIS A 231 17.12 26.85 -40.39
C HIS A 231 16.26 28.07 -40.79
N ALA A 232 16.20 29.07 -39.91
CA ALA A 232 16.48 30.43 -40.38
C ALA A 232 18.02 30.59 -40.38
N ALA A 233 18.66 30.30 -41.52
CA ALA A 233 20.08 30.60 -41.70
C ALA A 233 20.30 32.12 -41.55
N PRO A 234 21.38 32.60 -40.91
CA PRO A 234 21.63 34.03 -40.82
C PRO A 234 21.81 34.58 -42.24
N ALA A 235 20.98 35.56 -42.60
CA ALA A 235 21.05 36.24 -43.88
C ALA A 235 22.50 36.71 -44.10
N ARG A 236 23.17 36.12 -45.11
CA ARG A 236 24.48 36.60 -45.57
C ARG A 236 24.31 38.07 -45.94
N ARG A 237 24.94 38.96 -45.16
CA ARG A 237 25.17 40.34 -45.57
C ARG A 237 25.90 40.30 -46.90
N ALA A 238 25.20 40.65 -47.97
CA ALA A 238 25.80 40.91 -49.26
C ALA A 238 26.69 42.15 -49.11
N ALA A 239 28.00 41.92 -49.02
CA ALA A 239 28.97 42.91 -49.43
C ALA A 239 28.82 43.09 -50.95
N ARG A 240 28.65 44.33 -51.39
CA ARG A 240 28.89 44.71 -52.78
C ARG A 240 29.67 46.03 -52.81
N PRO A 241 30.47 46.22 -53.88
CA PRO A 241 31.81 46.81 -53.86
C PRO A 241 31.83 48.33 -53.80
#